data_AF-A0A1C4D108-F1
#
_entry.id   AF-A0A1C4D108-F1
#
_cell.length_a   1.000
_cell.length_b   1.000
_cell.length_c   1.000
_cell.angle_alpha   90.00
_cell.angle_beta   90.00
_cell.angle_gamma   90.00
#
_symmetry.space_group_name_H-M   'P 1'
#
loop_
_entity.id
_entity.type
_entity.pdbx_description
1 polymer ?
#
loop_
_entity_poly.entity_id
_entity_poly.type
_entity_poly.pdbx_seq_one_letter_code
_entity_poly.pdbx_strand_id
1 'polypeptide(L)'
;MAEGVYPGNANDLSNIATGSQNKIIMDNPFGYYPLNDEVLRVLNNGGTIIIRGNQTNKYMKNLEIIAKEKGLQLVNKRQISSAGYAQSSGEPIKSKTIDEYIFKK
;
A
#
# COMPACT_ATOMS: atom_id res chain seq x y z
N MET A 1 -13.27 -17.87 2.15
CA MET A 1 -12.48 -16.68 2.52
C MET A 1 -12.46 -16.60 4.03
N ALA A 2 -11.40 -16.06 4.63
CA ALA A 2 -11.36 -15.85 6.08
C ALA A 2 -12.41 -14.81 6.51
N GLU A 3 -12.85 -14.86 7.77
CA GLU A 3 -13.75 -13.85 8.33
C GLU A 3 -13.13 -12.45 8.24
N GLY A 4 -13.94 -11.44 7.92
CA GLY A 4 -13.47 -10.07 7.71
C GLY A 4 -12.74 -9.83 6.38
N VAL A 5 -12.67 -10.83 5.49
CA VAL A 5 -12.09 -10.68 4.15
C VAL A 5 -13.21 -10.57 3.12
N TYR A 6 -13.19 -9.46 2.38
CA TYR A 6 -14.17 -9.16 1.34
C TYR A 6 -13.46 -8.97 0.01
N PRO A 7 -14.03 -9.46 -1.10
CA PRO A 7 -13.55 -9.10 -2.43
C PRO A 7 -13.84 -7.61 -2.65
N GLY A 8 -12.89 -6.90 -3.27
CA GLY A 8 -13.02 -5.47 -3.50
C GLY A 8 -12.08 -4.98 -4.59
N ASN A 9 -12.33 -3.76 -5.07
CA ASN A 9 -11.49 -3.07 -6.04
C ASN A 9 -10.83 -1.90 -5.34
N ALA A 10 -9.49 -1.86 -5.29
CA ALA A 10 -8.78 -0.74 -4.63
C ALA A 10 -8.97 0.61 -5.34
N ASN A 11 -9.54 0.64 -6.56
CA ASN A 11 -9.94 1.85 -7.26
C ASN A 11 -11.43 2.22 -7.06
N ASP A 12 -12.18 1.41 -6.31
CA ASP A 12 -13.58 1.65 -5.97
C ASP A 12 -13.84 1.14 -4.54
N LEU A 13 -13.74 2.07 -3.58
CA LEU A 13 -14.00 1.83 -2.17
C LEU A 13 -15.29 2.55 -1.76
N SER A 14 -16.27 2.66 -2.67
CA SER A 14 -17.54 3.37 -2.46
C SER A 14 -18.35 2.83 -1.28
N ASN A 15 -18.19 1.54 -0.96
CA ASN A 15 -18.78 0.89 0.21
C ASN A 15 -18.05 1.20 1.53
N ILE A 16 -16.94 1.93 1.50
CA ILE A 16 -16.16 2.33 2.67
C ILE A 16 -16.32 3.84 2.89
N ALA A 17 -16.76 4.20 4.10
CA ALA A 17 -16.97 5.59 4.47
C ALA A 17 -15.66 6.40 4.41
N THR A 18 -15.75 7.63 3.93
CA THR A 18 -14.65 8.60 3.90
C THR A 18 -14.06 8.78 5.29
N GLY A 19 -12.73 8.80 5.40
CA GLY A 19 -12.01 9.01 6.65
C GLY A 19 -12.27 7.96 7.74
N SER A 20 -12.80 6.78 7.39
CA SER A 20 -13.11 5.73 8.36
C SER A 20 -11.91 4.86 8.74
N GLN A 21 -10.85 4.84 7.91
CA GLN A 21 -9.70 3.96 8.11
C GLN A 21 -8.57 4.70 8.81
N ASN A 22 -8.19 4.22 10.00
CA ASN A 22 -7.03 4.72 10.75
C ASN A 22 -5.69 4.22 10.18
N LYS A 23 -5.72 3.06 9.53
CA LYS A 23 -4.54 2.39 8.99
C LYS A 23 -4.89 1.62 7.73
N ILE A 24 -4.08 1.78 6.69
CA ILE A 24 -4.18 1.02 5.44
C ILE A 24 -2.85 0.32 5.21
N ILE A 25 -2.89 -0.98 4.92
CA ILE A 25 -1.71 -1.81 4.67
C ILE A 25 -1.85 -2.38 3.26
N MET A 26 -0.82 -2.20 2.44
CA MET A 26 -0.77 -2.70 1.07
C MET A 26 0.51 -3.52 0.87
N ASP A 27 0.32 -4.81 0.63
CA ASP A 27 1.40 -5.77 0.47
C ASP A 27 1.56 -6.15 -1.01
N ASN A 28 2.70 -5.78 -1.58
CA ASN A 28 3.06 -5.89 -2.99
C ASN A 28 1.97 -5.40 -3.97
N PRO A 29 1.51 -4.14 -3.85
CA PRO A 29 0.39 -3.66 -4.66
C PRO A 29 0.72 -3.69 -6.15
N PHE A 30 -0.08 -4.42 -6.93
CA PHE A 30 0.10 -4.56 -8.38
C PHE A 30 -1.24 -4.46 -9.10
N GLY A 31 -1.26 -3.77 -10.23
CA GLY A 31 -2.47 -3.55 -11.04
C GLY A 31 -3.24 -2.26 -10.71
N TYR A 32 -2.83 -1.51 -9.68
CA TYR A 32 -3.44 -0.23 -9.32
C TYR A 32 -2.41 0.71 -8.65
N TYR A 33 -2.71 2.01 -8.59
CA TYR A 33 -1.86 2.99 -7.90
C TYR A 33 -2.14 2.97 -6.39
N PRO A 34 -1.15 2.66 -5.53
CA PRO A 34 -1.35 2.50 -4.09
C PRO A 34 -1.88 3.75 -3.38
N LEU A 35 -1.57 4.94 -3.90
CA LEU A 35 -1.97 6.23 -3.35
C LEU A 35 -3.01 6.93 -4.24
N ASN A 36 -3.94 6.16 -4.80
CA ASN A 36 -5.07 6.70 -5.57
C ASN A 36 -6.05 7.48 -4.66
N ASP A 37 -6.96 8.21 -5.29
CA ASP A 37 -7.86 9.10 -4.55
C ASP A 37 -8.85 8.35 -3.64
N GLU A 38 -9.26 7.12 -3.99
CA GLU A 38 -10.12 6.29 -3.14
C GLU A 38 -9.42 5.85 -1.85
N VAL A 39 -8.16 5.39 -1.95
CA VAL A 39 -7.33 5.03 -0.78
C VAL A 39 -7.14 6.25 0.13
N LEU A 40 -6.85 7.42 -0.46
CA LEU A 40 -6.65 8.65 0.29
C LEU A 40 -7.95 9.20 0.90
N ARG A 41 -9.09 9.01 0.23
CA ARG A 41 -10.42 9.41 0.72
C ARG A 41 -10.81 8.62 1.96
N VAL A 42 -10.63 7.30 1.95
CA VAL A 42 -11.03 6.45 3.10
C VAL A 42 -10.09 6.58 4.29
N LEU A 43 -8.84 7.02 4.07
CA LEU A 43 -7.89 7.29 5.14
C LEU A 43 -8.29 8.53 5.97
N ASN A 44 -8.37 8.36 7.29
CA ASN A 44 -8.68 9.44 8.22
C ASN A 44 -7.55 10.50 8.29
N ASN A 45 -7.87 11.69 8.81
CA ASN A 45 -6.85 12.69 9.12
C ASN A 45 -5.97 12.17 10.27
N GLY A 46 -4.63 12.21 10.10
CA GLY A 46 -3.70 11.56 11.02
C GLY A 46 -3.47 10.06 10.78
N GLY A 47 -4.09 9.51 9.73
CA GLY A 47 -4.01 8.09 9.38
C GLY A 47 -2.64 7.64 8.90
N THR A 48 -2.41 6.33 8.95
CA THR A 48 -1.15 5.72 8.53
C THR A 48 -1.34 4.81 7.32
N ILE A 49 -0.51 4.98 6.29
CA ILE A 49 -0.39 4.02 5.19
C ILE A 49 0.93 3.27 5.33
N ILE A 50 0.87 1.94 5.23
CA ILE A 50 2.04 1.08 5.12
C ILE A 50 2.03 0.42 3.75
N ILE A 51 3.09 0.62 2.96
CA ILE A 51 3.23 0.01 1.64
C ILE A 51 4.50 -0.83 1.63
N ARG A 52 4.37 -2.11 1.27
CA ARG A 52 5.48 -3.05 1.17
C ARG A 52 5.61 -3.55 -0.25
N GLY A 53 6.81 -3.56 -0.81
CA GLY A 53 7.01 -4.05 -2.16
C GLY A 53 8.42 -3.91 -2.67
N ASN A 54 8.70 -4.49 -3.84
CA ASN A 54 10.00 -4.41 -4.47
C ASN A 54 10.03 -3.29 -5.52
N GLN A 55 11.19 -2.64 -5.71
CA GLN A 55 11.39 -1.58 -6.71
C GLN A 55 11.20 -2.03 -8.17
N THR A 56 11.26 -3.34 -8.44
CA THR A 56 10.93 -3.88 -9.77
C THR A 56 9.44 -3.75 -10.09
N ASN A 57 8.58 -3.62 -9.08
CA ASN A 57 7.18 -3.30 -9.26
C ASN A 57 7.02 -1.82 -9.64
N LYS A 58 6.49 -1.56 -10.84
CA LYS A 58 6.31 -0.19 -11.35
C LYS A 58 5.47 0.72 -10.44
N TYR A 59 4.58 0.15 -9.63
CA TYR A 59 3.72 0.90 -8.71
C TYR A 59 4.44 1.32 -7.42
N MET A 60 5.64 0.78 -7.16
CA MET A 60 6.53 1.22 -6.08
C MET A 60 7.48 2.34 -6.52
N LYS A 61 7.65 2.56 -7.84
CA LYS A 61 8.56 3.59 -8.35
C LYS A 61 8.05 4.98 -7.99
N ASN A 62 8.98 5.84 -7.58
CA ASN A 62 8.70 7.23 -7.19
C ASN A 62 7.66 7.38 -6.07
N LEU A 63 7.40 6.33 -5.29
CA LEU A 63 6.34 6.33 -4.27
C LEU A 63 6.49 7.46 -3.25
N GLU A 64 7.72 7.79 -2.86
CA GLU A 64 8.01 8.90 -1.94
C GLU A 64 7.65 10.26 -2.53
N ILE A 65 7.90 10.47 -3.83
CA ILE A 65 7.57 11.71 -4.54
C ILE A 65 6.04 11.84 -4.65
N ILE A 66 5.37 10.77 -5.09
CA ILE A 66 3.91 10.71 -5.21
C ILE A 66 3.25 10.95 -3.84
N ALA A 67 3.77 10.31 -2.78
CA ALA A 67 3.28 10.50 -1.42
C ALA A 67 3.37 11.97 -0.99
N LYS A 68 4.52 12.60 -1.22
CA LYS A 68 4.73 14.02 -0.92
C LYS A 68 3.75 14.92 -1.70
N GLU A 69 3.56 14.68 -2.99
CA GLU A 69 2.61 15.42 -3.84
C GLU A 69 1.15 15.26 -3.37
N LYS A 70 0.82 14.10 -2.80
CA LYS A 70 -0.48 13.80 -2.18
C LYS A 70 -0.61 14.28 -0.72
N GLY A 71 0.37 15.05 -0.22
CA GLY A 71 0.36 15.62 1.12
C GLY A 71 0.68 14.63 2.25
N LEU A 72 1.22 13.45 1.92
CA LEU A 72 1.63 12.48 2.93
C LEU A 72 3.08 12.71 3.36
N GLN A 73 3.34 12.53 4.65
CA GLN A 73 4.68 12.58 5.24
C GLN A 73 5.28 11.18 5.34
N LEU A 74 6.47 10.97 4.77
CA LEU A 74 7.25 9.76 5.04
C LEU A 74 7.78 9.79 6.48
N VAL A 75 7.40 8.78 7.27
CA VAL A 75 7.80 8.64 8.68
C VAL A 75 8.92 7.62 8.83
N ASN A 76 8.89 6.54 8.05
CA ASN A 76 9.91 5.51 8.09
C ASN A 76 10.05 4.81 6.74
N LYS A 77 11.26 4.39 6.41
CA LYS A 77 11.59 3.54 5.28
C LYS A 77 12.65 2.52 5.72
N ARG A 78 12.38 1.24 5.52
CA ARG A 78 13.32 0.17 5.84
C ARG A 78 13.19 -1.01 4.89
N GLN A 79 14.20 -1.86 4.86
CA GLN A 79 14.14 -3.15 4.18
C GLN A 79 13.69 -4.23 5.16
N ILE A 80 12.80 -5.10 4.69
CA ILE A 80 12.32 -6.27 5.43
C ILE A 80 12.52 -7.54 4.59
N SER A 81 12.48 -8.71 5.23
CA SER A 81 12.51 -9.99 4.53
C SER A 81 11.34 -10.10 3.54
N SER A 82 11.61 -10.62 2.35
CA SER A 82 10.58 -10.94 1.35
C SER A 82 9.86 -12.26 1.63
N ALA A 83 10.26 -13.01 2.67
CA ALA A 83 9.61 -14.26 3.04
C ALA A 83 8.12 -14.04 3.33
N GLY A 84 7.27 -14.88 2.74
CA GLY A 84 5.82 -14.79 2.85
C GLY A 84 5.15 -13.88 1.80
N TYR A 85 5.92 -13.19 0.95
CA TYR A 85 5.39 -12.40 -0.15
C TYR A 85 5.60 -13.11 -1.49
N ALA A 86 4.62 -12.97 -2.38
CA ALA A 86 4.62 -13.59 -3.71
C ALA A 86 4.38 -12.58 -4.83
N GLN A 87 4.76 -12.96 -6.03
CA GLN A 87 4.43 -12.31 -7.29
C GLN A 87 2.98 -12.61 -7.67
N SER A 88 2.45 -11.91 -8.68
CA SER A 88 1.10 -12.17 -9.20
C SER A 88 0.91 -13.59 -9.76
N SER A 89 2.01 -14.27 -10.14
CA SER A 89 2.01 -15.68 -10.55
C SER A 89 1.91 -16.67 -9.37
N GLY A 90 1.98 -16.20 -8.12
CA GLY A 90 2.09 -17.05 -6.93
C GLY A 90 3.51 -17.45 -6.57
N GLU A 91 4.49 -17.22 -7.46
CA GLU A 91 5.90 -17.50 -7.19
C GLU A 91 6.47 -16.56 -6.13
N PRO A 92 7.40 -17.01 -5.27
CA PRO A 92 8.07 -16.14 -4.32
C PRO A 92 8.75 -14.92 -4.98
N ILE A 93 8.84 -13.81 -4.24
CA ILE A 93 9.63 -12.67 -4.67
C ILE A 93 11.11 -13.07 -4.74
N LYS A 94 11.75 -12.89 -5.91
CA LYS A 94 13.15 -13.31 -6.15
C LYS A 94 14.17 -12.59 -5.27
N SER A 95 13.93 -11.33 -4.93
CA SER A 95 14.78 -10.57 -4.01
C SER A 95 14.62 -11.11 -2.59
N LYS A 96 15.72 -11.16 -1.81
CA LYS A 96 15.68 -11.54 -0.39
C LYS A 96 14.97 -10.51 0.49
N THR A 97 14.88 -9.27 0.02
CA THR A 97 14.26 -8.16 0.75
C THR A 97 13.29 -7.37 -0.12
N ILE A 98 12.34 -6.71 0.55
CA ILE A 98 11.44 -5.71 -0.02
C ILE A 98 11.51 -4.43 0.82
N ASP A 99 11.11 -3.31 0.24
CA ASP A 99 11.04 -2.04 0.95
C ASP A 99 9.69 -1.93 1.67
N GLU A 100 9.70 -1.45 2.91
CA GLU A 100 8.53 -1.01 3.66
C GLU A 100 8.58 0.50 3.83
N TYR A 101 7.50 1.15 3.43
CA TYR A 101 7.26 2.58 3.59
C TYR A 101 6.14 2.80 4.59
N ILE A 102 6.34 3.72 5.53
CA ILE A 102 5.31 4.17 6.47
C ILE A 102 5.07 5.66 6.22
N PHE A 103 3.87 5.99 5.78
CA PHE A 103 3.42 7.36 5.55
C PHE A 103 2.33 7.76 6.55
N LYS A 104 2.29 9.05 6.90
CA LYS A 104 1.19 9.66 7.64
C LYS A 104 0.49 10.74 6.81
N LYS A 105 -0.83 10.85 6.99
CA LYS A 105 -1.68 11.91 6.44
C LYS A 105 -1.86 13.05 7.43
#